data_AF-A0A7C2HLA8-F1
#
_entry.id   AF-A0A7C2HLA8-F1
#
_cell.length_a   1.000
_cell.length_b   1.000
_cell.length_c   1.000
_cell.angle_alpha   90.00
_cell.angle_beta   90.00
_cell.angle_gamma   90.00
#
_symmetry.space_group_name_H-M   'P 1'
#
loop_
_entity.id
_entity.type
_entity.pdbx_description
1 polymer ?
#
loop_
_entity_poly.entity_id
_entity_poly.type
_entity_poly.pdbx_seq_one_letter_code
_entity_poly.pdbx_strand_id
1 'polypeptide(L)'
;MPTLTRRVQVMLSPQQYERLETLARSRGTSVGALIRQALQEVFLQPDEVERLRAVKDLAAFQLPVAGWEQMEQESMRGSDLD
;
A
#
# COMPACT_ATOMS: atom_id res chain seq x y z
N MET A 1 -5.65 11.57 -5.42
CA MET A 1 -5.36 10.36 -6.25
C MET A 1 -4.21 10.70 -7.19
N PRO A 2 -3.21 9.83 -7.38
CA PRO A 2 -2.12 10.09 -8.30
C PRO A 2 -2.65 10.26 -9.73
N THR A 3 -2.17 11.28 -10.43
CA THR A 3 -2.56 11.58 -11.82
C THR A 3 -1.95 10.55 -12.77
N LEU A 4 -2.79 9.83 -13.52
CA LEU A 4 -2.33 8.87 -14.53
C LEU A 4 -1.96 9.62 -15.82
N THR A 5 -0.68 9.62 -16.19
CA THR A 5 -0.15 10.41 -17.33
C THR A 5 0.24 9.58 -18.55
N ARG A 6 0.29 8.24 -18.41
CA ARG A 6 0.70 7.31 -19.47
C ARG A 6 -0.30 6.17 -19.63
N ARG A 7 -0.54 5.74 -20.87
CA ARG A 7 -1.40 4.59 -21.22
C ARG A 7 -0.53 3.45 -21.76
N VAL A 8 -0.82 2.25 -21.29
CA VAL A 8 -0.27 1.00 -21.83
C VAL A 8 -1.44 0.22 -22.44
N GLN A 9 -1.24 -0.34 -23.64
CA GLN A 9 -2.23 -1.18 -24.33
C GLN A 9 -1.67 -2.59 -24.49
N VAL A 10 -2.39 -3.57 -23.96
CA VAL A 10 -2.05 -5.00 -24.02
C VAL A 10 -3.28 -5.75 -24.49
N MET A 11 -3.11 -6.67 -25.44
CA MET A 11 -4.18 -7.55 -25.87
C MET A 11 -4.27 -8.75 -24.93
N LEU A 12 -5.48 -9.06 -24.47
CA LEU A 12 -5.79 -10.19 -23.62
C LEU A 12 -6.70 -11.16 -24.37
N SER A 13 -6.62 -12.45 -24.06
CA SER A 13 -7.64 -13.38 -24.55
C SER A 13 -9.00 -13.04 -23.91
N PRO A 14 -10.12 -13.42 -24.55
CA PRO A 14 -11.44 -13.22 -23.97
C PRO A 14 -11.56 -13.79 -22.55
N GLN A 15 -11.05 -15.01 -22.33
CA GLN A 15 -11.09 -15.70 -21.03
C GLN A 15 -10.28 -14.97 -19.96
N GLN A 16 -9.12 -14.41 -20.33
CA GLN A 16 -8.31 -13.60 -19.40
C GLN A 16 -9.07 -12.34 -18.98
N TYR A 17 -9.69 -11.66 -19.94
CA TYR A 17 -10.43 -10.43 -19.67
C TYR A 17 -11.69 -10.68 -18.83
N GLU A 18 -12.48 -11.72 -19.15
CA GLU A 18 -13.66 -12.12 -18.37
C GLU A 18 -13.32 -12.43 -16.90
N ARG A 19 -12.19 -13.10 -16.67
CA ARG A 19 -11.72 -13.38 -15.31
C ARG A 19 -11.36 -12.11 -14.56
N LEU A 20 -10.69 -11.17 -15.21
CA LEU A 20 -10.34 -9.86 -14.62
C LEU A 20 -11.59 -9.03 -14.32
N GLU A 21 -12.57 -9.01 -15.23
CA GLU A 21 -13.84 -8.31 -14.99
C GLU A 21 -14.59 -8.88 -13.79
N THR A 22 -14.68 -10.21 -13.70
CA THR A 22 -15.36 -10.87 -12.59
C THR A 22 -14.71 -10.53 -11.26
N LEU A 23 -13.37 -10.52 -11.21
CA LEU A 23 -12.62 -10.13 -10.03
C LEU A 23 -12.77 -8.63 -9.70
N ALA A 24 -12.81 -7.77 -10.72
CA ALA A 24 -12.99 -6.34 -10.54
C ALA A 24 -14.36 -6.04 -9.93
N ARG A 25 -15.41 -6.69 -10.46
CA ARG A 25 -16.78 -6.59 -9.94
C ARG A 25 -16.87 -7.07 -8.50
N SER A 26 -16.31 -8.23 -8.16
CA SER A 26 -16.39 -8.76 -6.79
C SER A 26 -15.68 -7.89 -5.76
N ARG A 27 -14.67 -7.11 -6.19
CA ARG A 27 -13.91 -6.17 -5.35
C ARG A 27 -14.40 -4.73 -5.42
N GLY A 28 -15.48 -4.44 -6.17
CA GLY A 28 -15.99 -3.08 -6.36
C GLY A 28 -14.97 -2.12 -6.99
N THR A 29 -14.11 -2.62 -7.88
CA THR A 29 -13.04 -1.85 -8.52
C THR A 29 -13.06 -2.01 -10.05
N SER A 30 -12.10 -1.39 -10.74
CA SER A 30 -11.95 -1.51 -12.20
C SER A 30 -10.86 -2.51 -12.57
N VAL A 31 -10.94 -3.09 -13.78
CA VAL A 31 -9.87 -3.93 -14.35
C VAL A 31 -8.53 -3.17 -14.37
N GLY A 32 -8.56 -1.88 -14.73
CA GLY A 32 -7.36 -1.05 -14.73
C GLY A 32 -6.76 -0.86 -13.33
N ALA A 33 -7.58 -0.79 -12.28
CA ALA A 33 -7.09 -0.72 -10.90
C ALA A 33 -6.46 -2.05 -10.46
N LEU A 34 -7.04 -3.20 -10.83
CA LEU A 34 -6.45 -4.51 -10.57
C LEU A 34 -5.08 -4.68 -11.25
N ILE A 35 -4.99 -4.31 -12.54
CA ILE A 35 -3.72 -4.41 -13.28
C ILE A 35 -2.68 -3.51 -12.64
N ARG A 36 -3.03 -2.28 -12.26
CA ARG A 36 -2.09 -1.37 -11.56
C ARG A 36 -1.65 -1.92 -10.21
N GLN A 37 -2.55 -2.53 -9.44
CA GLN A 37 -2.20 -3.19 -8.18
C GLN A 37 -1.21 -4.34 -8.43
N ALA A 38 -1.48 -5.20 -9.41
CA ALA A 38 -0.58 -6.30 -9.76
C ALA A 38 0.80 -5.78 -10.22
N LEU A 39 0.86 -4.68 -10.99
CA LEU A 39 2.13 -4.05 -11.36
C LEU A 39 2.91 -3.60 -10.11
N GLN A 40 2.23 -3.00 -9.14
CA GLN A 40 2.84 -2.56 -7.89
C GLN A 40 3.41 -3.74 -7.08
N GLU A 41 2.66 -4.83 -6.99
CA GLU A 41 3.03 -6.02 -6.23
C GLU A 41 4.16 -6.83 -6.89
N VAL A 42 4.18 -6.88 -8.23
CA VAL A 42 5.12 -7.75 -8.96
C VAL A 42 6.39 -7.01 -9.38
N PHE A 43 6.29 -5.76 -9.80
CA PHE A 43 7.41 -5.05 -10.45
C PHE A 43 7.89 -3.79 -9.74
N LEU A 44 7.05 -3.16 -8.91
CA LEU A 44 7.35 -1.86 -8.29
C LEU A 44 7.43 -1.92 -6.77
N GLN A 45 7.68 -3.11 -6.20
CA GLN A 45 8.02 -3.20 -4.79
C GLN A 45 9.33 -2.46 -4.55
N PRO A 46 9.40 -1.59 -3.51
CA PRO A 46 10.65 -0.97 -3.13
C PRO A 46 11.69 -2.04 -2.85
N ASP A 47 12.92 -1.83 -3.30
CA ASP A 47 14.00 -2.70 -2.86
C ASP A 47 14.28 -2.49 -1.35
N GLU A 48 15.08 -3.37 -0.78
CA GLU A 48 15.40 -3.32 0.65
C GLU A 48 16.03 -1.98 1.06
N VAL A 49 16.79 -1.36 0.15
CA VAL A 49 17.48 -0.09 0.38
C VAL A 49 16.49 1.07 0.41
N GLU A 50 15.55 1.13 -0.53
CA GLU A 50 14.47 2.12 -0.56
C GLU A 50 13.56 2.01 0.67
N ARG A 51 13.22 0.77 1.07
CA ARG A 51 12.45 0.53 2.30
C ARG A 51 13.18 1.02 3.53
N LEU A 52 14.46 0.69 3.67
CA LEU A 52 15.28 1.13 4.80
C LEU A 52 15.44 2.66 4.82
N ARG A 53 15.57 3.29 3.65
CA ARG A 53 15.62 4.74 3.53
C ARG A 53 14.32 5.39 4.00
N ALA A 54 13.16 4.88 3.58
CA ALA A 54 11.87 5.41 4.01
C ALA A 54 11.68 5.31 5.54
N VAL A 55 12.12 4.21 6.17
CA VAL A 55 12.11 4.06 7.63
C VAL A 55 13.02 5.09 8.30
N LYS A 56 14.23 5.30 7.77
CA LYS A 56 15.16 6.32 8.29
C LYS A 56 14.60 7.72 8.15
N ASP A 57 13.97 8.03 7.01
CA ASP A 57 13.34 9.33 6.76
C ASP A 57 12.21 9.56 7.76
N LEU A 58 11.33 8.56 7.99
CA LEU A 58 10.28 8.62 9.01
C LEU A 58 10.84 8.79 10.43
N ALA A 59 11.90 8.04 10.79
CA ALA A 59 12.54 8.16 12.09
C ALA A 59 13.21 9.53 12.31
N ALA A 60 13.62 10.19 11.22
CA ALA A 60 14.19 11.53 11.27
C ALA A 60 13.12 12.64 11.41
N PHE A 61 11.83 12.35 11.19
CA PHE A 61 10.79 13.31 11.53
C PHE A 61 10.75 13.51 13.04
N GLN A 62 11.02 14.74 13.49
CA GLN A 62 10.74 15.17 14.85
C GLN A 62 9.25 15.42 15.00
N LEU A 63 8.46 14.35 15.01
CA LEU A 63 7.03 14.42 15.27
C LEU A 63 6.81 14.86 16.72
N PRO A 64 5.77 15.68 17.01
CA PRO A 64 5.43 16.11 18.37
C PRO A 64 4.75 14.98 19.15
N VAL A 65 5.41 13.83 19.22
CA VAL A 65 4.98 12.65 19.95
C VAL A 65 5.88 12.45 21.16
N ALA A 66 5.34 11.80 22.18
CA ALA A 66 6.12 11.47 23.37
C ALA A 66 7.23 10.47 23.04
N GLY A 67 8.25 10.40 23.90
CA GLY A 67 9.29 9.39 23.79
C GLY A 67 8.69 7.98 23.82
N TRP A 68 9.38 7.03 23.21
CA TRP A 68 8.93 5.63 23.11
C TRP A 68 8.50 5.06 24.47
N GLU A 69 9.33 5.25 25.49
CA GLU A 69 9.10 4.75 26.85
C GLU A 69 7.83 5.34 27.47
N GLN A 70 7.50 6.59 27.16
CA GLN A 70 6.29 7.24 27.67
C GLN A 70 5.04 6.72 26.96
N MET A 71 5.08 6.57 25.64
CA MET A 71 3.98 5.98 24.86
C MET A 71 3.69 4.54 25.28
N GLU A 72 4.74 3.77 25.57
CA GLU A 72 4.65 2.38 26.01
C GLU A 72 3.96 2.28 27.39
N GLN A 73 4.34 3.15 28.33
CA GLN A 73 3.71 3.23 29.65
C GLN A 73 2.24 3.67 29.57
N GLU A 74 1.91 4.63 28.72
CA GLU A 74 0.52 5.09 28.51
C GLU A 74 -0.35 3.98 27.92
N SER A 75 0.19 3.19 26.99
CA SER A 75 -0.51 2.05 26.37
C SER A 75 -0.77 0.93 27.40
N MET A 76 0.22 0.60 28.24
CA MET A 76 0.06 -0.41 29.29
C MET A 76 -0.86 0.02 30.44
N ARG A 77 -0.85 1.31 30.81
CA ARG A 77 -1.78 1.82 31.84
C ARG A 77 -3.23 1.85 31.36
N GLY A 78 -3.45 2.05 30.06
CA GLY A 78 -4.80 2.00 29.47
C GLY A 78 -5.43 0.61 29.53
N SER A 79 -4.63 -0.47 29.58
CA SER A 79 -5.11 -1.85 29.73
C SER A 79 -5.44 -2.28 31.16
N ASP A 80 -5.17 -1.44 32.16
CA ASP A 80 -5.50 -1.71 33.59
C ASP A 80 -6.82 -1.03 34.04
N LEU A 81 -7.53 -0.40 33.11
CA LEU A 81 -8.87 0.18 33.30
C LEU A 81 -9.92 -0.64 32.52
N ASP A 82 -10.03 -1.93 32.85
CA ASP A 82 -11.19 -2.78 32.54
C ASP A 82 -11.52 -3.69 33.75
#